data_AF-A0A7C5FQ08-F1
#
_entry.id   AF-A0A7C5FQ08-F1
#
_cell.length_a   1.000
_cell.length_b   1.000
_cell.length_c   1.000
_cell.angle_alpha   90.00
_cell.angle_beta   90.00
_cell.angle_gamma   90.00
#
_symmetry.space_group_name_H-M   'P 1'
#
loop_
_entity.id
_entity.type
_entity.pdbx_description
1 polymer ?
#
loop_
_entity_poly.entity_id
_entity_poly.type
_entity_poly.pdbx_seq_one_letter_code
_entity_poly.pdbx_strand_id
1 'polypeptide(L)'
;TGLRPGEKLYEELLIGDNVLPTEHEKIMRAEEEVIAWTELELLIQQLQVSSDDGDFSRVRELLQGAVSGFKPQCDVVDELTLALAGRAKGKSNVVRL
;
A
#
# COMPACT_ATOMS: atom_id res chain seq x y z
N THR A 1 16.97 13.80 -8.12
CA THR A 1 17.64 12.93 -7.14
C THR A 1 16.94 13.11 -5.81
N GLY A 2 15.94 12.29 -5.53
CA GLY A 2 15.10 12.35 -4.34
C GLY A 2 14.37 11.01 -4.17
N LEU A 3 13.77 10.79 -2.99
CA LEU A 3 13.01 9.59 -2.69
C LEU A 3 11.91 9.36 -3.72
N ARG A 4 11.73 8.11 -4.13
CA ARG A 4 10.63 7.70 -5.00
C ARG A 4 9.31 7.73 -4.22
N PRO A 5 8.15 7.84 -4.90
CA PRO A 5 6.85 7.73 -4.24
C PRO A 5 6.76 6.43 -3.41
N GLY A 6 6.47 6.58 -2.11
CA GLY A 6 6.38 5.47 -1.15
C GLY A 6 7.72 4.98 -0.58
N GLU A 7 8.86 5.57 -0.97
CA GLU A 7 10.18 5.21 -0.46
C GLU A 7 10.47 5.90 0.88
N LYS A 8 10.81 5.10 1.89
CA LYS A 8 11.24 5.62 3.20
C LYS A 8 12.73 5.95 3.17
N LEU A 9 13.11 6.98 3.93
CA LEU A 9 14.52 7.33 4.13
C LEU A 9 15.22 6.37 5.09
N TYR A 10 14.47 5.85 6.08
CA TYR A 10 14.91 4.90 7.08
C TYR A 10 13.81 3.87 7.31
N GLU A 11 14.19 2.60 7.39
CA GLU A 11 13.29 1.52 7.77
C GLU A 11 13.16 1.40 9.29
N GLU A 12 12.10 0.72 9.73
CA GLU A 12 11.88 0.43 11.15
C GLU A 12 12.89 -0.61 11.70
N LEU A 13 13.24 -0.45 12.98
CA LEU A 13 14.08 -1.42 13.68
C LEU A 13 13.25 -2.65 14.08
N LEU A 14 13.64 -3.83 13.60
CA LEU A 14 12.92 -5.10 13.87
C LEU A 14 12.99 -5.56 15.33
N ILE A 15 13.94 -5.02 16.11
CA ILE A 15 14.14 -5.32 17.53
C ILE A 15 13.47 -4.25 18.40
N GLY A 16 12.16 -4.05 18.16
CA GLY A 16 11.34 -3.05 18.83
C GLY A 16 10.67 -3.56 20.11
N ASP A 17 9.54 -2.95 20.47
CA ASP A 17 8.91 -3.13 21.78
C ASP A 17 8.18 -4.47 21.97
N ASN A 18 7.77 -5.14 20.89
CA ASN A 18 6.91 -6.33 20.93
C ASN A 18 7.63 -7.60 20.42
N VAL A 19 8.83 -7.86 20.93
CA VAL A 19 9.62 -9.05 20.58
C VAL A 19 9.85 -9.95 21.78
N LEU A 20 9.78 -11.26 21.54
CA LEU A 20 10.03 -12.30 22.52
C LEU A 20 11.39 -12.96 22.23
N PRO A 21 12.15 -13.33 23.28
CA PRO A 21 13.42 -14.03 23.09
C PRO A 21 13.18 -15.46 22.55
N THR A 22 14.19 -15.99 21.87
CA THR A 22 14.29 -17.43 21.57
C THR A 22 15.51 -18.01 22.30
N GLU A 23 15.77 -19.31 22.15
CA GLU A 23 16.98 -19.94 22.71
C GLU A 23 18.28 -19.34 22.18
N HIS A 24 18.26 -18.79 20.96
CA HIS A 24 19.43 -18.18 20.34
C HIS A 24 19.43 -16.66 20.55
N GLU A 25 20.49 -16.13 21.16
CA GLU A 25 20.60 -14.71 21.57
C GLU A 25 20.39 -13.68 20.44
N LYS A 26 20.66 -14.08 19.19
CA LYS A 26 20.48 -13.22 17.99
C LYS A 26 19.15 -13.42 17.26
N ILE A 27 18.27 -14.27 17.77
CA ILE A 27 16.98 -14.56 17.15
C ILE A 27 15.88 -14.15 18.12
N MET A 28 15.01 -13.26 17.67
CA MET A 28 13.84 -12.80 18.42
C MET A 28 12.59 -13.01 17.57
N ARG A 29 11.45 -13.23 18.23
CA ARG A 29 10.14 -13.43 17.60
C ARG A 29 9.28 -12.20 17.82
N ALA A 30 8.84 -11.55 16.74
CA ALA A 30 7.84 -10.50 16.83
C ALA A 30 6.48 -11.09 17.25
N GLU A 31 5.80 -10.40 18.15
CA GLU A 31 4.41 -10.67 18.50
C GLU A 31 3.53 -9.64 17.77
N GLU A 32 2.70 -10.15 16.86
CA GLU A 32 1.92 -9.33 15.94
C GLU A 32 0.43 -9.63 16.10
N GLU A 33 -0.40 -8.66 15.74
CA GLU A 33 -1.84 -8.86 15.65
C GLU A 33 -2.17 -9.88 14.55
N VAL A 34 -3.17 -10.71 14.80
CA VAL A 34 -3.60 -11.76 13.87
C VAL A 34 -5.02 -11.45 13.41
N ILE A 35 -5.22 -11.45 12.09
CA ILE A 35 -6.53 -11.38 11.47
C ILE A 35 -7.10 -12.79 11.38
N ALA A 36 -8.35 -12.98 11.80
CA ALA A 36 -9.00 -14.29 11.72
C ALA A 36 -9.10 -14.73 10.25
N TRP A 37 -8.87 -16.02 9.98
CA TRP A 37 -8.84 -16.54 8.60
C TRP A 37 -10.10 -16.18 7.80
N THR A 38 -11.27 -16.26 8.42
CA THR A 38 -12.55 -15.92 7.78
C THR A 38 -12.63 -14.45 7.36
N GLU A 39 -12.04 -13.55 8.13
CA GLU A 39 -12.00 -12.12 7.80
C GLU A 39 -10.94 -11.85 6.73
N LEU A 40 -9.78 -12.49 6.84
CA LEU A 40 -8.70 -12.39 5.86
C LEU A 40 -9.14 -12.90 4.48
N GLU A 41 -9.85 -14.02 4.42
CA GLU A 41 -10.37 -14.58 3.17
C GLU A 41 -11.31 -13.60 2.46
N LEU A 42 -12.22 -12.97 3.21
CA LEU A 42 -13.11 -11.94 2.67
C LEU A 42 -12.35 -10.71 2.15
N LEU A 43 -11.33 -10.27 2.89
CA LEU A 43 -10.47 -9.15 2.47
C LEU A 43 -9.70 -9.48 1.18
N ILE A 44 -9.17 -10.70 1.06
CA ILE A 44 -8.46 -11.16 -0.15
C ILE A 44 -9.41 -11.17 -1.35
N GLN A 45 -10.64 -11.67 -1.19
CA GLN A 45 -11.64 -11.66 -2.27
C GLN A 45 -11.98 -10.23 -2.71
N GLN A 46 -12.16 -9.30 -1.76
CA GLN A 46 -12.42 -7.89 -2.09
C GLN A 46 -11.24 -7.23 -2.79
N LEU A 47 -10.00 -7.56 -2.38
CA LEU A 47 -8.79 -7.08 -3.04
C LEU A 47 -8.68 -7.60 -4.48
N GLN A 48 -9.01 -8.87 -4.72
CA GLN A 48 -9.01 -9.46 -6.05
C GLN A 48 -10.00 -8.75 -6.98
N VAL A 49 -11.26 -8.61 -6.55
CA VAL A 49 -12.29 -7.91 -7.33
C VAL A 49 -11.87 -6.46 -7.62
N SER A 50 -11.39 -5.73 -6.61
CA SER A 50 -10.97 -4.34 -6.78
C SER A 50 -9.76 -4.20 -7.71
N SER A 51 -8.84 -5.17 -7.69
CA SER A 51 -7.69 -5.21 -8.60
C SER A 51 -8.11 -5.51 -10.03
N ASP A 52 -9.02 -6.46 -10.23
CA ASP A 52 -9.53 -6.84 -11.55
C ASP A 52 -10.31 -5.69 -12.21
N ASP A 53 -11.06 -4.93 -11.40
CA ASP A 53 -11.80 -3.75 -11.84
C ASP A 53 -10.91 -2.50 -12.01
N GLY A 54 -9.64 -2.56 -11.59
CA GLY A 54 -8.71 -1.42 -11.63
C GLY A 54 -9.01 -0.32 -10.61
N ASP A 55 -9.78 -0.62 -9.55
CA ASP A 55 -10.11 0.32 -8.48
C ASP A 55 -8.99 0.39 -7.42
N PHE A 56 -7.91 1.09 -7.77
CA PHE A 56 -6.77 1.27 -6.88
C PHE A 56 -7.08 2.12 -5.64
N SER A 57 -8.14 2.94 -5.68
CA SER A 57 -8.61 3.67 -4.50
C SER A 57 -9.16 2.70 -3.49
N ARG A 58 -10.01 1.77 -3.93
CA ARG A 58 -10.58 0.73 -3.08
C ARG A 58 -9.53 -0.24 -2.54
N VAL A 59 -8.57 -0.67 -3.36
CA VAL A 59 -7.44 -1.48 -2.89
C VAL A 59 -6.71 -0.80 -1.74
N ARG A 60 -6.44 0.50 -1.88
CA ARG A 60 -5.75 1.29 -0.85
C ARG A 60 -6.58 1.43 0.43
N GLU A 61 -7.89 1.59 0.33
CA GLU A 61 -8.79 1.61 1.50
C GLU A 61 -8.76 0.27 2.24
N LEU A 62 -8.85 -0.84 1.51
CA LEU A 62 -8.82 -2.19 2.09
C LEU A 62 -7.50 -2.43 2.84
N LEU A 63 -6.36 -2.04 2.25
CA LEU A 63 -5.05 -2.17 2.89
C LEU A 63 -4.92 -1.28 4.14
N GLN A 64 -5.43 -0.04 4.12
CA GLN A 64 -5.40 0.84 5.29
C GLN A 64 -6.26 0.30 6.44
N GLY A 65 -7.38 -0.36 6.14
CA GLY A 65 -8.24 -0.97 7.15
C GLY A 65 -7.68 -2.29 7.71
N ALA A 66 -6.99 -3.07 6.88
CA ALA A 66 -6.53 -4.41 7.25
C ALA A 66 -5.09 -4.45 7.82
N VAL A 67 -4.22 -3.52 7.41
CA VAL A 67 -2.80 -3.53 7.78
C VAL A 67 -2.52 -2.29 8.63
N SER A 68 -2.45 -2.47 9.95
CA SER A 68 -2.24 -1.37 10.92
C SER A 68 -1.00 -0.50 10.62
N GLY A 69 0.05 -1.10 10.07
CA GLY A 69 1.28 -0.40 9.65
C GLY A 69 1.21 0.31 8.30
N PHE A 70 0.16 0.12 7.50
CA PHE A 70 0.10 0.65 6.15
C PHE A 70 -0.37 2.11 6.13
N LYS A 71 0.56 3.03 5.86
CA LYS A 71 0.32 4.47 5.76
C LYS A 71 0.77 4.97 4.38
N PRO A 72 -0.15 5.19 3.42
CA PRO A 72 0.20 5.72 2.12
C PRO A 72 0.89 7.08 2.24
N GLN A 73 2.10 7.20 1.71
CA GLN A 73 2.89 8.45 1.74
C GLN A 73 2.70 9.31 0.50
N CYS A 74 2.02 8.77 -0.52
CA CYS A 74 1.77 9.43 -1.79
C CYS A 74 0.48 8.90 -2.41
N ASP A 75 -0.02 9.58 -3.44
CA ASP A 75 -1.12 9.10 -4.28
C ASP A 75 -0.76 7.81 -5.02
N VAL A 76 -1.73 7.22 -5.74
CA VAL A 76 -1.43 6.08 -6.61
C VAL A 76 -0.65 6.62 -7.81
N VAL A 77 0.62 6.24 -7.90
CA VAL A 77 1.53 6.69 -8.96
C VAL A 77 2.07 5.46 -9.68
N ASP A 78 1.26 4.86 -10.55
CA ASP A 78 1.69 3.82 -11.48
C ASP A 78 1.83 4.39 -12.90
N GLU A 79 2.61 3.70 -13.75
CA GLU A 79 2.88 4.11 -15.14
C GLU A 79 1.59 4.25 -15.98
N LEU A 80 0.57 3.45 -15.68
CA LEU A 80 -0.74 3.49 -16.34
C LEU A 80 -1.50 4.77 -15.93
N THR A 81 -1.52 5.08 -14.63
CA THR A 81 -2.11 6.31 -14.08
C THR A 81 -1.41 7.56 -14.62
N LEU A 82 -0.07 7.56 -14.67
CA LEU A 82 0.72 8.64 -15.27
C LEU A 82 0.42 8.81 -16.76
N ALA A 83 0.32 7.72 -17.52
CA ALA A 83 -0.02 7.75 -18.94
C ALA A 83 -1.45 8.27 -19.20
N LEU A 84 -2.43 7.88 -18.38
CA LEU A 84 -3.81 8.35 -18.46
C LEU A 84 -3.92 9.86 -18.12
N ALA A 85 -3.23 10.31 -17.07
CA ALA A 85 -3.17 11.72 -16.69
C ALA A 85 -2.51 12.59 -17.79
N GLY A 86 -1.46 12.06 -18.43
CA GLY A 86 -0.83 12.70 -19.59
C GLY A 86 -1.77 12.87 -20.78
N ARG A 87 -2.64 11.88 -21.04
CA ARG A 87 -3.67 11.96 -22.10
C ARG A 87 -4.78 12.97 -21.79
N ALA A 88 -5.17 13.11 -20.52
CA ALA A 88 -6.21 14.06 -20.10
C ALA A 88 -5.77 15.54 -20.24
N LYS A 89 -4.49 15.84 -20.02
CA LYS A 89 -3.94 17.20 -20.18
C LYS A 89 -3.85 17.69 -21.65
N GLY A 90 -4.01 16.80 -22.64
CA GLY A 90 -3.90 17.12 -24.07
C GLY A 90 -5.16 17.69 -24.75
N LYS A 91 -6.28 17.89 -24.04
CA LYS A 91 -7.56 18.38 -24.62
C LYS A 91 -7.95 19.79 -24.19
N SER A 92 -6.98 20.71 -24.06
CA SER A 92 -7.28 22.14 -23.97
C SER A 92 -6.42 22.90 -24.98
N ASN A 93 -6.88 22.91 -26.23
CA ASN A 93 -6.60 24.00 -27.15
C ASN A 93 -7.93 24.44 -27.76
N VAL A 94 -8.28 25.68 -27.42
CA VAL A 94 -9.45 26.44 -27.82
C VAL A 94 -9.55 26.51 -29.34
N VAL A 95 -10.73 26.25 -29.90
CA VAL A 95 -11.18 26.94 -31.12
C VAL A 95 -12.52 27.60 -30.80
N ARG A 96 -12.46 28.87 -30.40
CA ARG A 96 -13.60 29.79 -30.52
C ARG A 96 -13.64 30.23 -31.97
N LEU A 97 -14.74 29.92 -32.66
CA LEU A 97 -15.23 30.70 -33.80
C LEU A 97 -16.37 31.57 -33.31
#